data_AF-A0A3D4UM44-F1
#
_entry.id   AF-A0A3D4UM44-F1
#
_cell.length_a   1.000
_cell.length_b   1.000
_cell.length_c   1.000
_cell.angle_alpha   90.00
_cell.angle_beta   90.00
_cell.angle_gamma   90.00
#
_symmetry.space_group_name_H-M   'P 1'
#
loop_
_entity.id
_entity.type
_entity.pdbx_description
1 polymer ?
#
loop_
_entity_poly.entity_id
_entity_poly.type
_entity_poly.pdbx_seq_one_letter_code
_entity_poly.pdbx_strand_id
1 'polypeptide(L)'
;MLAYRADITEAAGIDLTQAETWDEYFAMLRPLMADTDDDGKPDHTPLSFWYTNQDLIETLMLQGDGQLFTSSGQPTIHTERNAHLLATLVSWCLGPQPV
;
A
#
# COMPACT_ATOMS: atom_id res chain seq x y z
N MET A 1 11.31 -5.80 2.97
CA MET A 1 10.86 -7.12 2.48
C MET A 1 9.35 -7.20 2.72
N LEU A 2 8.58 -7.61 1.72
CA LEU A 2 7.14 -7.81 1.85
C LEU A 2 6.87 -9.28 2.21
N ALA A 3 6.02 -9.51 3.20
CA ALA A 3 5.57 -10.84 3.60
C ALA A 3 4.04 -10.91 3.45
N TYR A 4 3.52 -12.09 3.14
CA TYR A 4 2.09 -12.31 2.93
C TYR A 4 1.61 -13.62 3.56
N ARG A 5 0.29 -13.74 3.73
CA ARG A 5 -0.38 -14.96 4.22
C ARG A 5 -0.63 -15.91 3.05
N ALA A 6 0.33 -16.80 2.81
CA ALA A 6 0.26 -17.80 1.73
C ALA A 6 -0.99 -18.68 1.84
N ASP A 7 -1.34 -19.11 3.05
CA ASP A 7 -2.53 -19.91 3.32
C ASP A 7 -3.85 -19.25 2.90
N ILE A 8 -3.95 -17.91 3.02
CA ILE A 8 -5.15 -17.16 2.61
C ILE A 8 -5.14 -16.91 1.10
N THR A 9 -4.01 -16.42 0.59
CA THR A 9 -3.87 -16.00 -0.81
C THR A 9 -3.91 -17.18 -1.78
N GLU A 10 -3.18 -18.25 -1.50
CA GLU A 10 -3.15 -19.45 -2.34
C GLU A 10 -4.48 -20.23 -2.29
N ALA A 11 -5.16 -20.27 -1.13
CA ALA A 11 -6.49 -20.87 -1.02
C ALA A 11 -7.54 -20.14 -1.88
N ALA A 12 -7.34 -18.84 -2.10
CA ALA A 12 -8.15 -18.03 -3.03
C ALA A 12 -7.66 -18.11 -4.49
N GLY A 13 -6.62 -18.88 -4.78
CA GLY A 13 -6.03 -19.02 -6.12
C GLY A 13 -5.21 -17.81 -6.57
N ILE A 14 -4.77 -16.95 -5.64
CA ILE A 14 -4.01 -15.75 -5.93
C ILE A 14 -2.50 -16.05 -5.81
N ASP A 15 -1.78 -15.92 -6.92
CA ASP A 15 -0.31 -15.98 -6.95
C ASP A 15 0.29 -14.57 -6.91
N LEU A 16 0.64 -14.07 -5.72
CA LEU A 16 1.19 -12.73 -5.54
C LEU A 16 2.56 -12.51 -6.19
N THR A 17 3.25 -13.57 -6.64
CA THR A 17 4.54 -13.42 -7.33
C THR A 17 4.39 -12.79 -8.72
N GLN A 18 3.15 -12.74 -9.25
CA GLN A 18 2.84 -12.11 -10.54
C GLN A 18 2.65 -10.59 -10.45
N ALA A 19 2.56 -10.02 -9.24
CA ALA A 19 2.41 -8.57 -9.09
C ALA A 19 3.77 -7.87 -9.26
N GLU A 20 3.88 -6.97 -10.25
CA GLU A 20 5.07 -6.15 -10.46
C GLU A 20 4.88 -4.73 -9.92
N THR A 21 3.63 -4.30 -9.74
CA THR A 21 3.27 -2.98 -9.23
C THR A 21 2.37 -3.05 -7.99
N TRP A 22 2.34 -1.96 -7.22
CA TRP A 22 1.40 -1.84 -6.10
C TRP A 22 -0.06 -1.88 -6.57
N ASP A 23 -0.38 -1.27 -7.71
CA ASP A 23 -1.74 -1.30 -8.25
C ASP A 23 -2.20 -2.73 -8.59
N GLU A 24 -1.32 -3.54 -9.18
CA GLU A 24 -1.59 -4.97 -9.43
C GLU A 24 -1.73 -5.76 -8.13
N TYR A 25 -0.83 -5.54 -7.17
CA TYR A 25 -0.90 -6.17 -5.84
C TYR A 25 -2.26 -5.90 -5.17
N PHE A 26 -2.70 -4.63 -5.16
CA PHE A 26 -4.00 -4.26 -4.59
C PHE A 26 -5.18 -4.81 -5.40
N ALA A 27 -5.09 -4.84 -6.74
CA ALA A 27 -6.12 -5.41 -7.59
C ALA A 27 -6.29 -6.92 -7.36
N MET A 28 -5.18 -7.65 -7.22
CA MET A 28 -5.18 -9.09 -6.95
C MET A 28 -5.79 -9.44 -5.59
N LEU A 29 -5.56 -8.60 -4.57
CA LEU A 29 -6.07 -8.82 -3.22
C LEU A 29 -7.47 -8.24 -2.97
N ARG A 30 -8.01 -7.44 -3.89
CA ARG A 30 -9.34 -6.86 -3.78
C ARG A 30 -10.45 -7.88 -3.45
N PRO A 31 -10.48 -9.10 -4.03
CA PRO A 31 -11.50 -10.10 -3.69
C PRO A 31 -11.44 -10.57 -2.23
N LEU A 32 -10.29 -10.42 -1.56
CA LEU A 32 -10.11 -10.79 -0.15
C LEU A 32 -10.55 -9.69 0.81
N MET A 33 -10.78 -8.46 0.33
CA MET A 33 -11.30 -7.33 1.12
C MET A 33 -12.82 -7.42 1.27
N ALA A 34 -13.28 -8.44 1.98
CA ALA A 34 -14.69 -8.65 2.26
C ALA A 34 -15.07 -8.12 3.64
N ASP A 35 -16.29 -7.62 3.74
CA ASP A 35 -17.01 -7.43 4.99
C ASP A 35 -17.70 -8.77 5.32
N THR A 36 -17.28 -9.40 6.42
CA THR A 36 -17.77 -10.72 6.84
C THR A 36 -18.72 -10.64 8.03
N ASP A 37 -18.84 -9.48 8.67
CA ASP A 37 -19.73 -9.23 9.81
C ASP A 37 -20.88 -8.23 9.52
N ASP A 38 -20.96 -7.72 8.29
CA ASP A 38 -21.98 -6.80 7.78
C ASP A 38 -21.96 -5.43 8.52
N ASP A 39 -20.81 -5.02 9.05
CA ASP A 39 -20.63 -3.73 9.74
C ASP A 39 -20.37 -2.54 8.79
N GLY A 40 -20.27 -2.81 7.48
CA GLY A 40 -19.99 -1.86 6.43
C GLY A 40 -18.50 -1.54 6.23
N LYS A 41 -17.59 -2.28 6.88
CA LYS A 41 -16.14 -2.13 6.73
C LYS A 41 -15.50 -3.47 6.35
N PRO A 42 -14.45 -3.47 5.51
CA PRO A 42 -13.70 -4.68 5.25
C PRO A 42 -13.01 -5.19 6.52
N ASP A 43 -13.19 -6.48 6.84
CA ASP A 43 -12.48 -7.14 7.93
C ASP A 43 -11.01 -7.40 7.59
N HIS A 44 -10.75 -7.56 6.29
CA HIS A 44 -9.44 -7.88 5.77
C HIS A 44 -8.91 -6.71 4.92
N THR A 45 -7.66 -6.33 5.19
CA THR A 45 -6.94 -5.33 4.41
C THR A 45 -5.78 -5.96 3.63
N PRO A 46 -5.47 -5.50 2.40
CA PRO A 46 -4.39 -6.08 1.58
C PRO A 46 -2.99 -5.85 2.14
N LEU A 47 -2.83 -4.87 3.03
CA LEU A 47 -1.55 -4.47 3.59
C LEU A 47 -1.73 -4.05 5.04
N SER A 48 -0.88 -4.59 5.92
CA SER A 48 -0.76 -4.14 7.30
C SER A 48 0.06 -2.85 7.33
N PHE A 49 -0.59 -1.73 7.04
CA PHE A 49 0.04 -0.41 6.90
C PHE A 49 -0.86 0.69 7.45
N TRP A 50 -0.25 1.68 8.10
CA TRP A 50 -0.91 2.87 8.60
C TRP A 50 -0.06 4.12 8.38
N TYR A 51 -0.69 5.29 8.33
CA TYR A 51 -0.01 6.58 8.14
C TYR A 51 0.91 6.99 9.31
N THR A 52 0.99 6.18 10.36
CA THR A 52 1.94 6.35 11.47
C THR A 52 3.18 5.46 11.33
N ASN A 53 3.24 4.54 10.36
CA ASN A 53 4.38 3.65 10.15
C ASN A 53 5.49 4.33 9.32
N GLN A 54 6.26 5.21 9.96
CA GLN A 54 7.27 6.05 9.29
C GLN A 54 8.24 5.25 8.39
N ASP A 55 8.77 4.13 8.88
CA ASP A 55 9.73 3.30 8.12
C ASP A 55 9.11 2.69 6.85
N LEU A 56 7.82 2.31 6.91
CA LEU A 56 7.09 1.78 5.75
C LEU A 56 6.73 2.91 4.77
N ILE A 57 6.35 4.09 5.29
CA ILE A 57 6.07 5.27 4.46
C ILE A 57 7.31 5.64 3.66
N GLU A 58 8.47 5.69 4.30
CA GLU A 58 9.75 5.96 3.63
C GLU A 58 10.04 4.90 2.57
N THR A 59 9.94 3.62 2.92
CA THR A 59 10.20 2.51 1.99
C THR A 59 9.30 2.58 0.75
N LEU A 60 8.00 2.78 0.94
CA LEU A 60 7.02 2.82 -0.15
C LEU A 60 7.19 4.07 -1.02
N MET A 61 7.49 5.21 -0.39
CA MET A 61 7.80 6.44 -1.11
C MET A 61 9.05 6.26 -1.99
N LEU A 62 10.12 5.64 -1.48
CA LEU A 62 11.34 5.39 -2.25
C LEU A 62 11.13 4.39 -3.40
N GLN A 63 10.27 3.37 -3.24
CA GLN A 63 9.88 2.47 -4.34
C GLN A 63 9.08 3.20 -5.44
N GLY A 64 8.38 4.27 -5.09
CA GLY A 64 7.66 5.12 -6.02
C GLY A 64 8.49 6.27 -6.60
N ASP A 65 9.81 6.19 -6.63
CA ASP A 65 10.71 7.27 -7.08
C ASP A 65 10.65 8.56 -6.26
N GLY A 66 10.16 8.48 -5.01
CA GLY A 66 10.25 9.58 -4.07
C GLY A 66 11.69 9.80 -3.59
N GLN A 67 11.98 10.99 -3.07
CA GLN A 67 13.33 11.39 -2.70
C GLN A 67 13.36 12.15 -1.38
N LEU A 68 14.26 11.76 -0.47
CA LEU A 68 14.52 12.50 0.76
C LEU A 68 15.61 13.56 0.59
N PHE A 69 16.67 13.22 -0.14
CA PHE A 69 17.82 14.08 -0.40
C PHE A 69 18.21 14.04 -1.87
N THR A 70 18.79 15.14 -2.36
CA THR A 70 19.48 15.18 -3.64
C THR A 70 20.78 14.37 -3.60
N SER A 71 21.39 14.13 -4.75
CA SER A 71 22.73 13.52 -4.85
C SER A 71 23.84 14.32 -4.13
N SER A 72 23.62 15.61 -3.88
CA SER A 72 24.51 16.48 -3.10
C SER A 72 24.18 16.53 -1.61
N GLY A 73 23.23 15.71 -1.14
CA GLY A 73 22.85 15.62 0.27
C GLY A 73 21.92 16.73 0.76
N GLN A 74 21.32 17.52 -0.13
CA GLN A 74 20.35 18.55 0.25
C GLN A 74 18.95 17.95 0.41
N PRO A 75 18.18 18.30 1.45
CA PRO A 75 16.81 17.81 1.60
C PRO A 75 15.92 18.18 0.39
N THR A 76 15.17 17.22 -0.14
CA THR A 76 14.26 17.42 -1.28
C THR A 76 12.86 16.83 -1.01
N ILE A 77 12.46 16.74 0.25
CA ILE A 77 11.19 16.12 0.64
C ILE A 77 9.94 16.82 0.07
N HIS A 78 10.07 18.10 -0.29
CA HIS A 78 8.97 18.99 -0.67
C HIS A 78 8.52 18.88 -2.15
N THR A 79 8.90 17.82 -2.85
CA THR A 79 8.55 17.64 -4.27
C THR A 79 7.08 17.27 -4.45
N GLU A 80 6.51 17.62 -5.61
CA GLU A 80 5.16 17.19 -6.01
C GLU A 80 5.05 15.66 -6.05
N ARG A 81 6.11 14.97 -6.46
CA ARG A 81 6.15 13.50 -6.48
C ARG A 81 5.98 12.91 -5.08
N ASN A 82 6.72 13.42 -4.09
CA ASN A 82 6.57 12.96 -2.71
C ASN A 82 5.18 13.29 -2.16
N ALA A 83 4.66 14.49 -2.44
CA ALA A 83 3.32 14.88 -2.01
C ALA A 83 2.25 13.94 -2.57
N HIS A 84 2.34 13.59 -3.86
CA HIS A 84 1.45 12.63 -4.50
C HIS A 84 1.56 11.24 -3.89
N LEU A 85 2.78 10.72 -3.72
CA LEU A 85 3.01 9.40 -3.10
C LEU A 85 2.43 9.35 -1.68
N LEU A 86 2.70 10.35 -0.85
CA LEU A 86 2.17 10.40 0.51
C LEU A 86 0.63 10.45 0.52
N ALA A 87 0.02 11.21 -0.38
CA ALA A 87 -1.44 11.23 -0.52
C ALA A 87 -2.00 9.85 -0.92
N THR A 88 -1.34 9.17 -1.86
CA THR A 88 -1.70 7.81 -2.26
C THR A 88 -1.57 6.82 -1.09
N LEU A 89 -0.47 6.85 -0.35
CA LEU A 89 -0.28 5.98 0.82
C LEU A 89 -1.34 6.21 1.90
N VAL A 90 -1.69 7.47 2.17
CA VAL A 90 -2.79 7.78 3.10
C VAL A 90 -4.12 7.23 2.60
N SER A 91 -4.39 7.30 1.30
CA SER A 91 -5.62 6.75 0.72
C SER A 91 -5.78 5.24 0.96
N TRP A 92 -4.66 4.48 0.98
CA TRP A 92 -4.68 3.05 1.28
C TRP A 92 -5.10 2.74 2.73
N CYS A 93 -4.90 3.68 3.65
CA CYS A 93 -5.28 3.52 5.06
C CYS A 93 -6.77 3.80 5.30
N LEU A 94 -7.41 4.60 4.45
CA LEU A 94 -8.76 5.09 4.69
C LEU A 94 -9.86 4.20 4.08
N GLY A 95 -9.48 3.13 3.37
CA GLY A 95 -10.42 2.27 2.65
C GLY A 95 -11.04 2.97 1.42
N PRO A 96 -11.92 2.29 0.66
CA PRO A 96 -12.65 2.95 -0.42
C PRO A 96 -13.43 4.13 0.15
N GLN A 97 -13.25 5.33 -0.43
CA GLN A 97 -14.04 6.49 -0.06
C GLN A 97 -15.52 6.21 -0.34
N PRO A 98 -16.46 6.70 0.50
CA PRO A 98 -17.87 6.67 0.17
C PRO A 98 -18.11 7.37 -1.17
N VAL A 99 -18.90 6.72 -2.04
CA VAL A 99 -19.37 7.31 -3.31
C VAL A 99 -20.46 8.33 -3.04
#